data_AF-A0A929VVW0-F1
#
_entry.id   AF-A0A929VVW0-F1
#
_cell.length_a   1.000
_cell.length_b   1.000
_cell.length_c   1.000
_cell.angle_alpha   90.00
_cell.angle_beta   90.00
_cell.angle_gamma   90.00
#
_symmetry.space_group_name_H-M   'P 1'
#
loop_
_entity.id
_entity.type
_entity.pdbx_description
1 polymer ?
#
loop_
_entity_poly.entity_id
_entity_poly.type
_entity_poly.pdbx_seq_one_letter_code
_entity_poly.pdbx_strand_id
1 'polypeptide(L)'
;MDKLSRQLSNYLRLISQSRLLFSESDKANIDILLTMLGEIDKDIIASFYGILDYRHMPLSALADKYHVTTTVIQNIIHKDLHKLSITPEWQMLYERLSPMVKKRLINDET
;
A
#
# COMPACT_ATOMS: atom_id res chain seq x y z
N MET A 1 -1.73 -10.63 8.85
CA MET A 1 -1.18 -9.27 8.94
C MET A 1 -1.44 -8.72 10.33
N ASP A 2 -0.46 -8.05 10.93
CA ASP A 2 -0.63 -7.29 12.17
C ASP A 2 -1.42 -5.98 11.94
N LYS A 3 -1.69 -5.25 13.03
CA LYS A 3 -2.50 -4.03 13.02
C LYS A 3 -1.88 -2.91 12.16
N LEU A 4 -0.57 -2.70 12.25
CA LEU A 4 0.11 -1.63 11.52
C LEU A 4 0.13 -1.95 10.02
N SER A 5 0.43 -3.19 9.67
CA SER A 5 0.36 -3.68 8.29
C SER A 5 -1.03 -3.50 7.68
N ARG A 6 -2.09 -3.78 8.46
CA ARG A 6 -3.48 -3.63 8.02
C ARG A 6 -3.84 -2.15 7.81
N GLN A 7 -3.42 -1.28 8.71
CA GLN A 7 -3.63 0.16 8.60
C GLN A 7 -3.01 0.72 7.31
N LEU A 8 -1.77 0.35 6.99
CA LEU A 8 -1.12 0.72 5.73
C LEU A 8 -1.85 0.11 4.53
N SER A 9 -2.25 -1.17 4.59
CA SER A 9 -3.02 -1.82 3.53
C SER A 9 -4.34 -1.09 3.22
N ASN A 10 -5.10 -0.72 4.24
CA ASN A 10 -6.34 0.04 4.10
C ASN A 10 -6.09 1.42 3.49
N TYR A 11 -4.99 2.07 3.89
CA TYR A 11 -4.60 3.35 3.31
C TYR A 11 -4.30 3.25 1.82
N LEU A 12 -3.46 2.30 1.40
CA LEU A 12 -3.14 2.09 -0.03
C LEU A 12 -4.39 1.76 -0.85
N ARG A 13 -5.33 0.98 -0.28
CA ARG A 13 -6.62 0.69 -0.92
C ARG A 13 -7.49 1.95 -1.06
N LEU A 14 -7.55 2.77 -0.02
CA LEU A 14 -8.32 4.02 -0.03
C LEU A 14 -7.80 5.00 -1.10
N ILE A 15 -6.47 5.06 -1.30
CA ILE A 15 -5.84 5.87 -2.36
C ILE A 15 -6.29 5.45 -3.74
N SER A 16 -6.30 4.14 -4.00
CA SER A 16 -6.77 3.56 -5.26
C SER A 16 -8.24 3.91 -5.53
N GLN A 17 -9.09 3.80 -4.50
CA GLN A 17 -10.54 4.01 -4.63
C GLN A 17 -10.96 5.47 -4.68
N SER A 18 -10.19 6.37 -4.05
CA SER A 18 -10.59 7.78 -3.83
C SER A 18 -9.54 8.76 -4.35
N ARG A 19 -9.19 8.66 -5.63
CA ARG A 19 -8.14 9.49 -6.27
C ARG A 19 -8.33 11.02 -6.08
N LEU A 20 -9.57 11.49 -5.90
CA LEU A 20 -9.90 12.90 -5.65
C LEU A 20 -9.59 13.37 -4.21
N LEU A 21 -9.44 12.44 -3.26
CA LEU A 21 -9.14 12.75 -1.87
C LEU A 21 -7.65 12.86 -1.58
N PHE A 22 -6.80 12.51 -2.54
CA PHE A 22 -5.35 12.50 -2.39
C PHE A 22 -4.72 13.50 -3.34
N SER A 23 -3.91 14.39 -2.77
CA SER A 23 -3.12 15.37 -3.50
C SER A 23 -1.95 14.71 -4.24
N GLU A 24 -1.35 15.43 -5.18
CA GLU A 24 -0.08 15.00 -5.79
C GLU A 24 1.04 14.84 -4.74
N SER A 25 1.02 15.65 -3.67
CA SER A 25 1.96 15.47 -2.55
C SER A 25 1.73 14.15 -1.79
N ASP A 26 0.49 13.70 -1.65
CA ASP A 26 0.21 12.41 -1.00
C ASP A 26 0.76 11.26 -1.85
N LYS A 27 0.57 11.32 -3.18
CA LYS A 27 1.15 10.36 -4.13
C LYS A 27 2.67 10.33 -4.05
N ALA A 28 3.31 11.50 -4.03
CA ALA A 28 4.77 11.60 -3.91
C ALA A 28 5.28 10.99 -2.59
N ASN A 29 4.58 11.21 -1.47
CA ASN A 29 4.97 10.62 -0.20
C ASN A 29 4.82 9.10 -0.20
N ILE A 30 3.78 8.55 -0.84
CA ILE A 30 3.62 7.10 -1.01
C ILE A 30 4.73 6.55 -1.89
N ASP A 31 5.06 7.24 -2.99
CA ASP A 31 6.15 6.84 -3.88
C ASP A 31 7.47 6.71 -3.12
N ILE A 32 7.81 7.71 -2.29
CA ILE A 32 8.97 7.70 -1.39
C ILE A 32 8.90 6.49 -0.45
N LEU A 33 7.75 6.26 0.21
CA LEU A 33 7.60 5.13 1.12
C LEU A 33 7.86 3.79 0.41
N LEU A 34 7.30 3.59 -0.78
CA LEU A 34 7.49 2.34 -1.52
C LEU A 34 8.91 2.16 -2.07
N THR A 35 9.66 3.23 -2.33
CA THR A 35 11.07 3.10 -2.76
C THR A 35 11.96 2.40 -1.73
N MET A 36 11.56 2.35 -0.45
CA MET A 36 12.28 1.63 0.62
C MET A 36 12.23 0.09 0.48
N LEU A 37 11.38 -0.45 -0.39
CA LEU A 37 11.24 -1.88 -0.63
C LEU A 37 12.19 -2.42 -1.71
N GLY A 38 12.70 -1.54 -2.59
CA GLY A 38 13.36 -1.94 -3.83
C GLY A 38 12.38 -1.98 -5.01
N GLU A 39 12.91 -2.00 -6.24
CA GLU A 39 12.10 -1.79 -7.45
C GLU A 39 11.04 -2.88 -7.67
N ILE A 40 11.40 -4.15 -7.47
CA ILE A 40 10.50 -5.29 -7.70
C ILE A 40 9.35 -5.27 -6.69
N ASP A 41 9.66 -5.15 -5.41
CA ASP A 41 8.67 -5.16 -4.34
C ASP A 41 7.75 -3.92 -4.42
N LYS A 42 8.30 -2.75 -4.80
CA LYS A 42 7.52 -1.56 -5.14
C LYS A 42 6.54 -1.82 -6.27
N ASP A 43 6.98 -2.43 -7.37
CA ASP A 43 6.12 -2.77 -8.52
C ASP A 43 5.01 -3.77 -8.13
N ILE A 44 5.33 -4.78 -7.30
CA ILE A 44 4.34 -5.72 -6.76
C ILE A 44 3.28 -4.98 -5.93
N ILE A 45 3.69 -4.14 -4.97
CA ILE A 45 2.76 -3.40 -4.11
C ILE A 45 1.94 -2.41 -4.93
N ALA A 46 2.57 -1.61 -5.80
CA ALA A 46 1.87 -0.61 -6.60
C ALA A 46 0.86 -1.25 -7.56
N SER A 47 1.22 -2.35 -8.21
CA SER A 47 0.32 -3.14 -9.06
C SER A 47 -0.80 -3.81 -8.25
N PHE A 48 -0.50 -4.36 -7.07
CA PHE A 48 -1.50 -5.02 -6.23
C PHE A 48 -2.56 -4.03 -5.72
N TYR A 49 -2.20 -2.80 -5.37
CA TYR A 49 -3.18 -1.79 -4.95
C TYR A 49 -3.72 -0.94 -6.09
N GLY A 50 -3.09 -0.93 -7.27
CA GLY A 50 -3.48 -0.07 -8.40
C GLY A 50 -3.26 1.41 -8.10
N ILE A 51 -2.08 1.75 -7.59
CA ILE A 51 -1.68 3.11 -7.19
C ILE A 51 -0.48 3.59 -8.00
N LEU A 52 -0.11 4.87 -7.92
CA LEU A 52 1.06 5.44 -8.64
C LEU A 52 1.02 5.18 -10.17
N ASP A 53 -0.17 5.33 -10.75
CA ASP A 53 -0.47 5.09 -12.16
C ASP A 53 -0.40 3.62 -12.61
N TYR A 54 -0.21 2.68 -11.68
CA TYR A 54 -0.38 1.26 -11.94
C TYR A 54 -1.86 0.88 -11.98
N ARG A 55 -2.19 -0.07 -12.86
CA ARG A 55 -3.51 -0.72 -12.85
C ARG A 55 -3.51 -1.82 -11.81
N HIS A 56 -4.64 -1.97 -11.11
CA HIS A 56 -4.82 -3.08 -10.16
C HIS A 56 -4.64 -4.43 -10.87
N MET A 57 -3.76 -5.27 -10.32
CA MET A 57 -3.56 -6.65 -10.74
C MET A 57 -3.97 -7.62 -9.63
N PRO A 58 -4.80 -8.65 -9.93
CA PRO A 58 -5.10 -9.69 -8.96
C PRO A 58 -3.85 -10.54 -8.66
N LEU A 59 -3.85 -11.24 -7.53
CA LEU A 59 -2.73 -12.09 -7.10
C LEU A 59 -2.29 -13.12 -8.15
N SER A 60 -3.24 -13.68 -8.92
CA SER A 60 -2.94 -14.61 -10.00
C SER A 60 -2.15 -13.96 -11.13
N ALA A 61 -2.55 -12.77 -11.58
CA ALA A 61 -1.83 -12.04 -12.63
C ALA A 61 -0.42 -11.63 -12.19
N LEU A 62 -0.26 -11.26 -10.92
CA LEU A 62 1.07 -10.99 -10.34
C LEU A 62 1.91 -12.26 -10.28
N ALA A 63 1.33 -13.36 -9.81
CA ALA A 63 2.01 -14.66 -9.77
C ALA A 63 2.51 -15.08 -11.16
N ASP A 64 1.67 -14.92 -12.18
CA ASP A 64 2.03 -15.19 -13.58
C ASP A 64 3.15 -14.26 -14.07
N LYS A 65 3.06 -12.95 -13.80
CA LYS A 65 4.06 -11.93 -14.20
C LYS A 65 5.45 -12.22 -13.63
N TYR A 66 5.55 -12.65 -12.38
CA TYR A 66 6.83 -12.91 -11.72
C TYR A 66 7.23 -14.39 -11.71
N HIS A 67 6.46 -15.26 -12.39
CA HIS A 67 6.70 -16.71 -12.45
C HIS A 67 6.83 -17.36 -11.06
N VAL A 68 5.96 -16.98 -10.13
CA VAL A 68 5.89 -17.52 -8.77
C VAL A 68 4.46 -17.95 -8.44
N THR A 69 4.23 -18.51 -7.26
CA THR A 69 2.88 -18.85 -6.81
C THR A 69 2.16 -17.65 -6.20
N THR A 70 0.83 -17.69 -6.17
CA THR A 70 0.02 -16.68 -5.48
C THR A 70 0.37 -16.57 -4.00
N THR A 71 0.73 -17.68 -3.36
CA THR A 71 1.21 -17.71 -1.97
C THR A 71 2.51 -16.93 -1.79
N VAL A 72 3.44 -17.02 -2.75
CA VAL A 72 4.69 -16.23 -2.71
C VAL A 72 4.38 -14.75 -2.81
N ILE A 73 3.54 -14.33 -3.77
CA ILE A 73 3.13 -12.92 -3.89
C ILE A 73 2.45 -12.42 -2.60
N GLN A 74 1.55 -13.22 -2.03
CA GLN A 74 0.87 -12.86 -0.79
C GLN A 74 1.87 -12.68 0.37
N ASN A 75 2.88 -13.55 0.46
CA ASN A 75 3.92 -13.45 1.49
C ASN A 75 4.80 -12.21 1.30
N ILE A 76 5.16 -11.87 0.05
CA ILE A 76 5.88 -10.64 -0.27
C ILE A 76 5.06 -9.42 0.19
N ILE A 77 3.80 -9.34 -0.23
CA ILE A 77 2.90 -8.24 0.16
C ILE A 77 2.80 -8.10 1.68
N HIS A 78 2.60 -9.20 2.40
CA HIS A 78 2.52 -9.17 3.86
C HIS A 78 3.83 -8.71 4.52
N LYS A 79 4.97 -9.22 4.06
CA LYS A 79 6.29 -8.90 4.60
C LYS A 79 6.63 -7.42 4.36
N ASP A 80 6.36 -6.93 3.16
CA ASP A 80 6.69 -5.57 2.75
C ASP A 80 5.81 -4.54 3.44
N LEU A 81 4.51 -4.83 3.57
CA LEU A 81 3.61 -3.98 4.33
C LEU A 81 4.00 -3.95 5.80
N HIS A 82 4.43 -5.07 6.38
CA HIS A 82 4.97 -5.08 7.73
C HIS A 82 6.22 -4.20 7.83
N LYS A 83 7.19 -4.41 6.93
CA LYS A 83 8.44 -3.64 6.88
C LYS A 83 8.16 -2.13 6.80
N LEU A 84 7.26 -1.69 5.92
CA LEU A 84 6.89 -0.28 5.78
C LEU A 84 6.12 0.25 6.97
N SER A 85 5.19 -0.53 7.51
CA SER A 85 4.30 -0.08 8.58
C SER A 85 5.02 0.22 9.91
N ILE A 86 6.20 -0.34 10.12
CA ILE A 86 7.04 -0.07 11.30
C ILE A 86 8.04 1.07 11.08
N THR A 87 8.10 1.66 9.88
CA THR A 87 9.03 2.75 9.57
C THR A 87 8.58 4.08 10.18
N PRO A 88 9.52 4.94 10.62
CA PRO A 88 9.20 6.31 11.03
C PRO A 88 8.48 7.10 9.93
N GLU A 89 8.84 6.89 8.67
CA GLU A 89 8.26 7.56 7.50
C GLU A 89 6.75 7.32 7.42
N TRP A 90 6.31 6.07 7.58
CA TRP A 90 4.89 5.74 7.63
C TRP A 90 4.19 6.37 8.83
N GLN A 91 4.79 6.30 10.03
CA GLN A 91 4.17 6.86 11.24
C GLN A 91 3.99 8.38 11.12
N MET A 92 4.98 9.09 10.58
CA MET A 92 4.91 10.52 10.32
C MET A 92 3.87 10.87 9.26
N LEU A 93 3.77 10.09 8.18
CA LEU A 93 2.76 10.27 7.16
C LEU A 93 1.35 10.06 7.74
N TYR A 94 1.15 8.98 8.47
CA TYR A 94 -0.12 8.64 9.09
C TYR A 94 -0.60 9.75 10.04
N GLU A 95 0.31 10.31 10.86
CA GLU A 95 -0.06 11.40 11.77
C GLU A 95 -0.52 12.67 11.06
N ARG A 96 0.04 12.94 9.87
CA ARG A 96 -0.31 14.11 9.05
C ARG A 96 -1.61 13.95 8.25
N LEU A 97 -2.18 12.75 8.19
CA LEU A 97 -3.43 12.51 7.49
C LEU A 97 -4.57 13.33 8.10
N SER A 98 -5.46 13.84 7.24
CA SER A 98 -6.62 14.58 7.68
C SER A 98 -7.53 13.71 8.58
N PRO A 99 -8.25 14.31 9.54
CA PRO A 99 -9.18 13.56 10.40
C PRO A 99 -10.22 12.76 9.61
N MET A 100 -10.64 13.25 8.44
CA MET A 100 -11.58 12.54 7.56
C MET A 100 -10.99 11.25 7.00
N VAL A 101 -9.73 11.27 6.57
CA VAL A 101 -9.02 10.08 6.08
C VAL A 101 -8.83 9.09 7.23
N LYS A 102 -8.35 9.55 8.39
CA LYS A 102 -8.20 8.70 9.59
C LYS A 102 -9.52 8.01 9.97
N LYS A 103 -10.64 8.74 9.94
CA LYS A 103 -11.98 8.17 10.23
C LYS A 103 -12.40 7.08 9.24
N ARG A 104 -12.11 7.25 7.94
CA ARG A 104 -12.39 6.20 6.94
C ARG A 104 -11.56 4.94 7.16
N LEU A 105 -10.29 5.09 7.50
CA LEU A 105 -9.40 3.95 7.78
C LEU A 105 -9.85 3.12 8.99
N ILE A 106 -10.47 3.76 9.99
CA ILE A 106 -11.05 3.09 11.17
C ILE A 106 -12.38 2.42 10.83
N ASN A 107 -13.23 3.08 10.03
CA ASN A 107 -14.54 2.54 9.67
C ASN A 107 -14.47 1.33 8.71
N ASP A 108 -13.40 1.20 7.91
CA ASP A 108 -13.14 0.00 7.11
C ASP A 108 -12.65 -1.20 7.96
N GLU A 109 -12.55 -1.06 9.30
CA GLU A 109 -12.27 -2.16 10.24
C GLU A 109 -13.55 -2.81 10.83
N THR A 110 -14.74 -2.29 10.54
CA THR A 110 -16.07 -2.81 10.97
C THR A 110 -16.85 -3.42 9.82
#